data_AF-A0AAV4WH51-F1
#
_entry.id   AF-A0AAV4WH51-F1
#
_cell.length_a   1.000
_cell.length_b   1.000
_cell.length_c   1.000
_cell.angle_alpha   90.00
_cell.angle_beta   90.00
_cell.angle_gamma   90.00
#
_symmetry.space_group_name_H-M   'P 1'
#
loop_
_entity.id
_entity.type
_entity.pdbx_description
1 polymer ?
#
loop_
_entity_poly.entity_id
_entity_poly.type
_entity_poly.pdbx_seq_one_letter_code
_entity_poly.pdbx_strand_id
1 'polypeptide(L)'
;MAVAGLSISSKREQAVDFTMPFMNTGISILFRKPTTKVTSLFSFLSPFSTEVWIYLMGTYFAVSMVTFLVGRLTPYEWINPHPCRQDDIVVENIFNVRNSLWFNIGSLMQQGSDLIPSAFSTRTAASFWNFFTLIMVSSYTANLAAFLTVEKVIYPFNSAEELSRQKKIKYGCVKGGSTRTFFQDSNITTYKEMWKAMSSDSSYLVADNDKGYEKVYKENYAFLMESTTIEYITQRECSLTQIGGLLDNKGYGIATKKGSRELSSWLSSGILKLQELGILHTLKTRWWKQKGGGKCLDKQSGVVRELTLGNVGGVFVVLIFGLGVSVVLAFLEFRWKVMLWDNPNKDSFWKRLKNEIKFTLSFDQTNKPVPQLKKNKPAETSTGDNSRSSIPSQGTNRS
;
A
#
# COMPACT_ATOMS: atom_id res chain seq x y z
N MET A 1 -38.57 -34.14 -28.57
CA MET A 1 -37.37 -33.29 -28.65
C MET A 1 -37.48 -32.23 -27.57
N ALA A 2 -36.39 -31.93 -26.86
CA ALA A 2 -36.33 -30.91 -25.83
C ALA A 2 -35.21 -29.93 -26.16
N VAL A 3 -35.58 -28.67 -26.45
CA VAL A 3 -34.63 -27.57 -26.70
C VAL A 3 -34.56 -26.74 -25.42
N ALA A 4 -33.49 -26.91 -24.66
CA ALA A 4 -33.27 -26.22 -23.39
C ALA A 4 -31.76 -26.10 -23.12
N GLY A 5 -31.38 -25.32 -22.10
CA GLY A 5 -30.02 -25.33 -21.53
C GLY A 5 -29.73 -26.62 -20.78
N LEU A 6 -29.82 -27.76 -21.47
CA LEU A 6 -29.68 -29.08 -20.88
C LEU A 6 -28.25 -29.58 -21.04
N SER A 7 -27.54 -29.67 -19.92
CA SER A 7 -26.16 -30.16 -19.88
C SER A 7 -26.08 -31.63 -20.25
N ILE A 8 -25.23 -31.93 -21.24
CA ILE A 8 -24.93 -33.29 -21.68
C ILE A 8 -24.17 -34.00 -20.54
N SER A 9 -24.61 -35.20 -20.18
CA SER A 9 -23.96 -36.02 -19.14
C SER A 9 -24.15 -37.49 -19.46
N SER A 10 -23.19 -38.33 -19.05
CA SER A 10 -23.22 -39.77 -19.33
C SER A 10 -24.51 -40.45 -18.83
N LYS A 11 -24.97 -40.13 -17.61
CA LYS A 11 -26.24 -40.65 -17.06
C LYS A 11 -27.47 -40.26 -17.89
N ARG A 12 -27.48 -39.05 -18.49
CA ARG A 12 -28.58 -38.60 -19.35
C ARG A 12 -28.50 -39.21 -20.74
N GLU A 13 -27.30 -39.37 -21.29
CA GLU A 13 -27.07 -40.00 -22.60
C GLU A 13 -27.54 -41.47 -22.64
N GLN A 14 -27.53 -42.15 -21.50
CA GLN A 14 -28.14 -43.49 -21.39
C GLN A 14 -29.66 -43.47 -21.55
N ALA A 15 -30.34 -42.36 -21.29
CA ALA A 15 -31.80 -42.24 -21.33
C ALA A 15 -32.33 -41.52 -22.58
N VAL A 16 -31.55 -40.59 -23.16
CA VAL A 16 -31.90 -39.79 -24.34
C VAL A 16 -30.69 -39.62 -25.25
N ASP A 17 -30.92 -39.46 -26.54
CA ASP A 17 -29.86 -39.11 -27.48
C ASP A 17 -29.67 -37.58 -27.48
N PHE A 18 -28.44 -37.11 -27.65
CA PHE A 18 -28.11 -35.68 -27.71
C PHE A 18 -27.55 -35.31 -29.09
N THR A 19 -27.74 -34.05 -29.46
CA THR A 19 -26.99 -33.42 -30.56
C THR A 19 -25.59 -33.04 -30.12
N MET A 20 -24.75 -32.65 -31.09
CA MET A 20 -23.55 -31.86 -30.79
C MET A 20 -23.90 -30.63 -29.95
N PRO A 21 -23.05 -30.24 -28.99
CA PRO A 21 -23.34 -29.12 -28.12
C PRO A 21 -23.37 -27.81 -28.91
N PHE A 22 -24.42 -27.00 -28.71
CA PHE A 22 -24.56 -25.69 -29.36
C PHE A 22 -23.92 -24.56 -28.56
N MET A 23 -23.61 -24.79 -27.28
CA MET A 23 -22.93 -23.83 -26.42
C MET A 23 -22.10 -24.56 -25.36
N ASN A 24 -20.82 -24.20 -25.25
CA ASN A 24 -19.93 -24.71 -24.22
C ASN A 24 -20.15 -23.97 -22.90
N THR A 25 -20.10 -24.70 -21.79
CA THR A 25 -20.31 -24.20 -20.43
C THR A 25 -19.46 -25.04 -19.46
N GLY A 26 -19.43 -24.67 -18.20
CA GLY A 26 -18.77 -25.45 -17.15
C GLY A 26 -19.13 -24.91 -15.78
N ILE A 27 -18.85 -25.68 -14.74
CA ILE A 27 -19.06 -25.28 -13.36
C ILE A 27 -18.05 -24.19 -13.04
N SER A 28 -18.52 -23.07 -12.51
CA SER A 28 -17.68 -22.02 -11.95
C SER A 28 -18.33 -21.44 -10.70
N ILE A 29 -17.69 -20.45 -10.07
CA ILE A 29 -18.07 -19.96 -8.75
C ILE A 29 -18.64 -18.55 -8.89
N LEU A 30 -19.89 -18.37 -8.49
CA LEU A 30 -20.51 -17.06 -8.30
C LEU A 30 -20.26 -16.59 -6.87
N PHE A 31 -19.71 -15.38 -6.73
CA PHE A 31 -19.46 -14.77 -5.44
C PHE A 31 -19.72 -13.26 -5.48
N ARG A 32 -19.96 -12.67 -4.31
CA ARG A 32 -20.06 -11.21 -4.20
C ARG A 32 -18.69 -10.56 -4.37
N LYS A 33 -18.62 -9.46 -5.12
CA LYS A 33 -17.42 -8.62 -5.19
C LYS A 33 -17.15 -8.05 -3.80
N PRO A 34 -15.92 -8.19 -3.27
CA PRO A 34 -15.59 -7.62 -1.98
C PRO A 34 -15.63 -6.09 -2.09
N THR A 35 -16.37 -5.45 -1.19
CA THR A 35 -16.46 -3.98 -1.08
C THR A 35 -15.33 -3.37 -0.27
N THR A 36 -14.55 -4.20 0.43
CA THR A 36 -13.41 -3.75 1.23
C THR A 36 -12.27 -3.34 0.31
N LYS A 37 -12.29 -2.08 -0.10
CA LYS A 37 -11.09 -1.39 -0.54
C LYS A 37 -10.09 -1.46 0.61
N VAL A 38 -8.96 -2.13 0.41
CA VAL A 38 -7.86 -2.07 1.37
C VAL A 38 -7.20 -0.68 1.25
N THR A 39 -7.87 0.36 1.71
CA THR A 39 -7.24 1.66 1.92
C THR A 39 -6.37 1.53 3.15
N SER A 40 -5.12 1.13 2.95
CA SER A 40 -4.15 1.10 4.05
C SER A 40 -3.73 2.54 4.35
N LEU A 41 -3.74 2.96 5.62
CA LEU A 41 -3.30 4.31 6.00
C LEU A 41 -1.87 4.60 5.50
N PHE A 42 -1.04 3.56 5.35
CA PHE A 42 0.35 3.64 4.89
C PHE A 42 0.52 3.31 3.40
N SER A 43 -0.54 3.48 2.58
CA SER A 43 -0.46 3.21 1.13
C SER A 43 0.58 4.06 0.41
N PHE A 44 1.03 5.17 0.98
CA PHE A 44 2.11 5.96 0.40
C PHE A 44 3.48 5.26 0.50
N LEU A 45 3.69 4.29 1.40
CA LEU A 45 4.96 3.53 1.46
C LEU A 45 5.02 2.36 0.46
N SER A 46 3.88 1.91 -0.08
CA SER A 46 3.79 0.74 -0.95
C SER A 46 4.46 0.84 -2.34
N PRO A 47 4.74 2.02 -2.94
CA PRO A 47 5.43 2.10 -4.22
C PRO A 47 6.83 1.49 -4.20
N PHE A 48 7.46 1.41 -3.03
CA PHE A 48 8.74 0.74 -2.82
C PHE A 48 8.59 -0.45 -1.88
N SER A 49 9.30 -1.53 -2.19
CA SER A 49 9.42 -2.67 -1.29
C SER A 49 10.18 -2.28 -0.02
N THR A 50 9.90 -2.97 1.08
CA THR A 50 10.62 -2.78 2.36
C THR A 50 12.14 -2.91 2.20
N GLU A 51 12.60 -3.77 1.29
CA GLU A 51 14.03 -3.90 1.00
C GLU A 51 14.64 -2.62 0.44
N VAL A 52 13.96 -1.97 -0.51
CA VAL A 52 14.42 -0.70 -1.11
C VAL A 52 14.48 0.39 -0.05
N TRP A 53 13.51 0.44 0.86
CA TRP A 53 13.53 1.36 1.99
C TRP A 53 14.74 1.14 2.92
N ILE A 54 15.09 -0.12 3.19
CA ILE A 54 16.27 -0.46 4.00
C ILE A 54 17.56 -0.05 3.29
N TYR A 55 17.69 -0.33 1.99
CA TYR A 55 18.84 0.10 1.20
C TYR A 55 18.96 1.62 1.11
N LEU A 56 17.84 2.35 1.00
CA LEU A 56 17.82 3.81 1.00
C LEU A 56 18.32 4.37 2.33
N MET A 57 17.85 3.82 3.45
CA MET A 57 18.33 4.19 4.79
C MET A 57 19.83 3.90 4.96
N GLY A 58 20.30 2.73 4.53
CA GLY A 58 21.72 2.37 4.58
C GLY A 58 22.59 3.31 3.73
N THR A 59 22.15 3.61 2.50
CA THR A 59 22.85 4.51 1.59
C THR A 59 22.89 5.93 2.15
N TYR A 60 21.81 6.43 2.77
CA TYR A 60 21.77 7.74 3.43
C TYR A 60 22.84 7.89 4.52
N PHE A 61 22.98 6.90 5.40
CA PHE A 61 24.01 6.92 6.44
C PHE A 61 25.43 6.80 5.85
N ALA A 62 25.62 5.93 4.85
CA ALA A 62 26.90 5.76 4.19
C ALA A 62 27.37 7.07 3.51
N VAL A 63 26.48 7.71 2.75
CA VAL A 63 26.80 8.99 2.09
C VAL A 63 27.04 10.08 3.11
N SER A 64 26.26 10.15 4.19
CA SER A 64 26.48 11.12 5.28
C SER A 64 27.85 10.96 5.94
N MET A 65 28.29 9.71 6.14
CA MET A 65 29.64 9.42 6.65
C MET A 65 30.72 9.85 5.64
N VAL A 66 30.54 9.55 4.35
CA VAL A 66 31.48 9.96 3.30
C VAL A 66 31.57 11.49 3.20
N THR A 67 30.44 12.21 3.20
CA THR A 67 30.43 13.67 3.19
C THR A 67 31.11 14.24 4.42
N PHE A 68 30.91 13.65 5.60
CA PHE A 68 31.60 14.06 6.83
C PHE A 68 33.12 13.86 6.72
N LEU A 69 33.57 12.69 6.25
CA LEU A 69 35.00 12.40 6.08
C LEU A 69 35.65 13.33 5.05
N VAL A 70 35.05 13.47 3.86
CA VAL A 70 35.55 14.33 2.79
C VAL A 70 35.55 15.80 3.24
N GLY A 71 34.50 16.25 3.92
CA GLY A 71 34.39 17.61 4.44
C GLY A 71 35.43 17.92 5.52
N ARG A 72 35.83 16.93 6.34
CA ARG A 72 36.88 17.10 7.36
C ARG A 72 38.29 16.99 6.82
N LEU A 73 38.53 16.07 5.88
CA LEU A 73 39.84 15.81 5.29
C LEU A 73 40.25 16.89 4.28
N THR A 74 39.29 17.56 3.65
CA THR A 74 39.59 18.59 2.65
C THR A 74 39.95 19.91 3.31
N PRO A 75 41.18 20.44 3.13
CA PRO A 75 41.63 21.68 3.77
C PRO A 75 40.86 22.92 3.30
N TYR A 76 40.26 22.87 2.11
CA TYR A 76 39.50 23.99 1.53
C TYR A 76 38.11 24.23 2.15
N GLU A 77 37.60 23.30 2.96
CA GLU A 77 36.34 23.45 3.71
C GLU A 77 36.52 24.16 5.05
N TRP A 78 37.77 24.39 5.46
CA TRP A 78 38.10 25.11 6.67
C TRP A 78 38.13 26.62 6.34
N ILE A 79 37.10 27.34 6.78
CA ILE A 79 36.92 28.78 6.49
C ILE A 79 37.12 29.59 7.77
N ASN A 80 37.82 30.72 7.68
CA ASN A 80 37.94 31.66 8.80
C ASN A 80 36.60 32.40 8.98
N PRO A 81 35.90 32.26 10.13
CA PRO A 81 34.62 32.90 10.39
C PRO A 81 34.70 34.44 10.42
N HIS A 82 35.88 35.02 10.63
CA HIS A 82 36.12 36.46 10.63
C HIS A 82 37.24 36.84 9.66
N PRO A 83 36.93 36.97 8.34
CA PRO A 83 37.95 37.29 7.33
C PRO A 83 38.65 38.65 7.55
N CYS A 84 38.09 39.51 8.40
CA CYS A 84 38.64 40.83 8.76
C CYS A 84 39.60 40.81 9.96
N ARG A 85 39.69 39.72 10.73
CA ARG A 85 40.65 39.55 11.84
C ARG A 85 41.70 38.52 11.45
N GLN A 86 42.82 39.00 10.91
CA GLN A 86 43.89 38.14 10.36
C GLN A 86 44.71 37.41 11.44
N ASP A 87 44.66 37.87 12.69
CA ASP A 87 45.48 37.33 13.80
C ASP A 87 44.83 36.15 14.56
N ASP A 88 43.55 35.86 14.31
CA ASP A 88 42.86 34.70 14.91
C ASP A 88 43.02 33.47 13.99
N ILE A 89 43.94 32.55 14.34
CA ILE A 89 44.15 31.27 13.64
C ILE A 89 43.08 30.24 14.04
N VAL A 90 41.81 30.64 14.01
CA VAL A 90 40.68 29.76 14.30
C VAL A 90 39.92 29.53 13.00
N VAL A 91 39.94 28.29 12.53
CA VAL A 91 39.26 27.92 11.30
C VAL A 91 38.09 27.00 11.64
N GLU A 92 36.91 27.33 11.13
CA GLU A 92 35.69 26.58 11.41
C GLU A 92 35.34 25.67 10.23
N ASN A 93 34.90 24.45 10.56
CA ASN A 93 34.39 23.51 9.58
C ASN A 93 32.89 23.30 9.84
N ILE A 94 32.09 23.60 8.83
CA ILE A 94 30.64 23.58 8.89
C ILE A 94 30.11 22.12 8.87
N PHE A 95 30.90 21.16 8.37
CA PHE A 95 30.56 19.75 8.30
C PHE A 95 30.93 18.98 9.58
N ASN A 96 29.96 18.94 10.50
CA ASN A 96 29.89 17.98 11.61
C ASN A 96 28.91 16.86 11.27
N VAL A 97 28.99 15.68 11.92
CA VAL A 97 28.10 14.53 11.65
C VAL A 97 26.61 14.93 11.61
N ARG A 98 26.14 15.75 12.57
CA ARG A 98 24.76 16.27 12.59
C ARG A 98 24.43 17.15 11.37
N ASN A 99 25.37 18.01 10.99
CA ASN A 99 25.21 18.93 9.87
C ASN A 99 25.29 18.18 8.52
N SER A 100 26.13 17.15 8.42
CA SER A 100 26.21 16.24 7.25
C SER A 100 24.94 15.41 7.09
N LEU A 101 24.35 14.93 8.20
CA LEU A 101 23.04 14.26 8.18
C LEU A 101 21.93 15.22 7.73
N TRP A 102 21.95 16.46 8.21
CA TRP A 102 21.00 17.52 7.84
C TRP A 102 21.12 17.94 6.36
N PHE A 103 22.35 18.07 5.86
CA PHE A 103 22.63 18.33 4.44
C PHE A 103 22.04 17.24 3.54
N ASN A 104 22.32 15.97 3.84
CA ASN A 104 21.91 14.85 2.99
C ASN A 104 20.39 14.60 3.04
N ILE A 105 19.73 14.85 4.18
CA ILE A 105 18.26 14.73 4.27
C ILE A 105 17.56 15.87 3.53
N GLY A 106 18.09 17.10 3.60
CA GLY A 106 17.57 18.26 2.84
C GLY A 106 17.67 18.05 1.32
N SER A 107 18.75 17.42 0.86
CA SER A 107 18.89 17.00 -0.54
C SER A 107 17.90 15.89 -0.93
N LEU A 108 17.71 14.87 -0.08
CA LEU A 108 16.74 13.79 -0.33
C LEU A 108 15.31 14.31 -0.46
N MET A 109 14.94 15.32 0.34
CA MET A 109 13.63 15.97 0.30
C MET A 109 13.49 17.05 -0.77
N GLN A 110 14.52 17.28 -1.60
CA GLN A 110 14.55 18.33 -2.64
C GLN A 110 14.35 19.77 -2.14
N GLN A 111 14.63 20.03 -0.86
CA GLN A 111 14.49 21.38 -0.26
C GLN A 111 15.82 22.14 -0.19
N GLY A 112 16.95 21.43 -0.35
CA GLY A 112 18.27 22.02 -0.16
C GLY A 112 18.61 22.24 1.31
N SER A 113 19.75 22.85 1.59
CA SER A 113 20.18 23.21 2.95
C SER A 113 21.01 24.48 2.92
N ASP A 114 21.04 25.21 4.02
CA ASP A 114 21.87 26.42 4.18
C ASP A 114 23.38 26.13 4.21
N LEU A 115 23.76 24.84 4.19
CA LEU A 115 25.15 24.39 4.18
C LEU A 115 25.63 24.28 2.73
N ILE A 116 26.57 25.13 2.34
CA ILE A 116 27.08 25.21 0.97
C ILE A 116 28.51 24.63 0.96
N PRO A 117 28.76 23.48 0.30
CA PRO A 117 30.10 22.93 0.18
C PRO A 117 31.00 23.85 -0.67
N SER A 118 32.16 24.21 -0.13
CA SER A 118 33.10 25.10 -0.81
C SER A 118 34.06 24.33 -1.72
N ALA A 119 34.51 23.15 -1.31
CA ALA A 119 35.56 22.40 -1.98
C ALA A 119 35.03 21.55 -3.15
N PHE A 120 35.89 21.36 -4.16
CA PHE A 120 35.55 20.60 -5.36
C PHE A 120 35.22 19.12 -5.06
N SER A 121 35.94 18.50 -4.13
CA SER A 121 35.71 17.12 -3.67
C SER A 121 34.32 16.96 -3.06
N THR A 122 33.95 17.83 -2.12
CA THR A 122 32.65 17.83 -1.44
C THR A 122 31.51 18.13 -2.41
N ARG A 123 31.70 19.08 -3.34
CA ARG A 123 30.73 19.37 -4.42
C ARG A 123 30.50 18.19 -5.34
N THR A 124 31.54 17.44 -5.68
CA THR A 124 31.42 16.25 -6.50
C THR A 124 30.61 15.17 -5.78
N ALA A 125 30.91 14.91 -4.50
CA ALA A 125 30.13 13.97 -3.67
C ALA A 125 28.66 14.39 -3.55
N ALA A 126 28.39 15.68 -3.29
CA ALA A 126 27.05 16.23 -3.25
C ALA A 126 26.32 16.14 -4.61
N SER A 127 27.03 16.30 -5.72
CA SER A 127 26.46 16.22 -7.06
C SER A 127 26.01 14.80 -7.41
N PHE A 128 26.84 13.79 -7.11
CA PHE A 128 26.46 12.38 -7.27
C PHE A 128 25.29 11.99 -6.36
N TRP A 129 25.28 12.49 -5.11
CA TRP A 129 24.14 12.31 -4.22
C TRP A 129 22.86 12.94 -4.78
N ASN A 130 22.91 14.20 -5.22
CA ASN A 130 21.77 14.89 -5.82
C ASN A 130 21.25 14.18 -7.08
N PHE A 131 22.14 13.64 -7.91
CA PHE A 131 21.74 12.85 -9.08
C PHE A 131 21.00 11.57 -8.68
N PHE A 132 21.52 10.85 -7.68
CA PHE A 132 20.87 9.66 -7.12
C PHE A 132 19.49 9.98 -6.52
N THR A 133 19.38 11.03 -5.71
CA THR A 133 18.11 11.42 -5.07
C THR A 133 17.07 11.86 -6.10
N LEU A 134 17.48 12.58 -7.16
CA LEU A 134 16.60 12.97 -8.26
C LEU A 134 15.98 11.74 -8.93
N ILE A 135 16.78 10.73 -9.27
CA ILE A 135 16.29 9.49 -9.90
C ILE A 135 15.34 8.75 -8.95
N MET A 136 15.72 8.61 -7.68
CA MET A 136 14.92 7.88 -6.70
C MET A 136 13.56 8.54 -6.46
N VAL A 137 13.52 9.87 -6.26
CA VAL A 137 12.26 10.59 -6.06
C VAL A 137 11.41 10.56 -7.33
N SER A 138 12.00 10.72 -8.51
CA SER A 138 11.27 10.64 -9.79
C SER A 138 10.67 9.25 -10.03
N SER A 139 11.40 8.18 -9.68
CA SER A 139 10.87 6.82 -9.77
C SER A 139 9.75 6.59 -8.74
N TYR A 140 9.90 7.11 -7.53
CA TYR A 140 8.86 7.03 -6.50
C TYR A 140 7.59 7.74 -6.94
N THR A 141 7.67 8.96 -7.48
CA THR A 141 6.49 9.72 -7.94
C THR A 141 5.80 9.02 -9.12
N ALA A 142 6.57 8.45 -10.06
CA ALA A 142 6.03 7.67 -11.16
C ALA A 142 5.31 6.39 -10.68
N ASN A 143 5.94 5.63 -9.78
CA ASN A 143 5.36 4.40 -9.25
C ASN A 143 4.16 4.67 -8.34
N LEU A 144 4.18 5.76 -7.56
CA LEU A 144 3.05 6.19 -6.75
C LEU A 144 1.85 6.55 -7.65
N ALA A 145 2.07 7.30 -8.72
CA ALA A 145 1.02 7.61 -9.68
C ALA A 145 0.43 6.33 -10.32
N ALA A 146 1.28 5.40 -10.77
CA ALA A 146 0.83 4.12 -11.31
C ALA A 146 0.03 3.32 -10.26
N PHE A 147 0.53 3.23 -9.04
CA PHE A 147 -0.13 2.50 -7.95
C PHE A 147 -1.51 3.08 -7.62
N LEU A 148 -1.65 4.40 -7.57
CA LEU A 148 -2.92 5.08 -7.31
C LEU A 148 -3.96 4.84 -8.42
N THR A 149 -3.53 4.56 -9.65
CA THR A 149 -4.45 4.22 -10.76
C THR A 149 -4.92 2.77 -10.76
N VAL A 150 -4.14 1.85 -10.18
CA VAL A 150 -4.46 0.41 -10.19
C VAL A 150 -5.16 0.03 -8.88
N GLU A 151 -6.49 0.11 -8.88
CA GLU A 151 -7.30 -0.48 -7.80
C GLU A 151 -7.29 -2.01 -7.92
N LYS A 152 -6.48 -2.70 -7.09
CA LYS A 152 -6.54 -4.16 -6.98
C LYS A 152 -7.68 -4.57 -6.05
N VAL A 153 -8.71 -5.20 -6.60
CA VAL A 153 -9.73 -5.90 -5.81
C VAL A 153 -9.14 -7.23 -5.36
N ILE A 154 -8.92 -7.39 -4.05
CA ILE A 154 -8.39 -8.63 -3.46
C ILE A 154 -9.57 -9.53 -3.12
N TYR A 155 -9.68 -10.67 -3.80
CA TYR A 155 -10.66 -11.69 -3.47
C TYR A 155 -10.16 -12.58 -2.32
N PRO A 156 -11.05 -13.06 -1.44
CA PRO A 156 -10.66 -13.94 -0.33
C PRO A 156 -10.18 -15.33 -0.77
N PHE A 157 -10.50 -15.73 -2.00
CA PHE A 157 -10.02 -16.96 -2.64
C PHE A 157 -10.05 -16.75 -4.16
N ASN A 158 -9.15 -17.41 -4.88
CA ASN A 158 -9.09 -17.38 -6.35
C ASN A 158 -9.43 -18.73 -6.99
N SER A 159 -9.39 -19.83 -6.23
CA SER A 159 -9.59 -21.19 -6.75
C SER A 159 -10.52 -22.04 -5.86
N ALA A 160 -11.01 -23.15 -6.42
CA ALA A 160 -11.84 -24.10 -5.67
C ALA A 160 -11.04 -24.84 -4.58
N GLU A 161 -9.73 -25.01 -4.76
CA GLU A 161 -8.82 -25.61 -3.78
C GLU A 161 -8.65 -24.71 -2.55
N GLU A 162 -8.48 -23.41 -2.75
CA GLU A 162 -8.44 -22.45 -1.63
C GLU A 162 -9.79 -22.42 -0.89
N LEU A 163 -10.90 -22.53 -1.64
CA LEU A 163 -12.25 -22.60 -1.08
C LEU A 163 -12.47 -23.87 -0.26
N SER A 164 -11.90 -25.02 -0.65
CA SER A 164 -12.06 -26.28 0.09
C SER A 164 -11.27 -26.30 1.40
N ARG A 165 -10.09 -25.65 1.43
CA ARG A 165 -9.22 -25.59 2.62
C ARG A 165 -9.78 -24.68 3.71
N GLN A 166 -10.47 -23.62 3.33
CA GLN A 166 -11.08 -22.69 4.29
C GLN A 166 -12.47 -23.16 4.75
N LYS A 167 -12.79 -22.95 6.03
CA LYS A 167 -14.14 -23.19 6.59
C LYS A 167 -14.95 -21.92 6.82
N LYS A 168 -14.38 -20.74 6.54
CA LYS A 168 -15.01 -19.44 6.80
C LYS A 168 -16.13 -19.11 5.82
N ILE A 169 -16.01 -19.56 4.57
CA ILE A 169 -16.96 -19.28 3.50
C ILE A 169 -17.74 -20.56 3.20
N LYS A 170 -19.07 -20.49 3.34
CA LYS A 170 -19.94 -21.60 2.96
C LYS A 170 -20.04 -21.65 1.44
N TYR A 171 -20.16 -22.84 0.88
CA TYR A 171 -20.28 -23.02 -0.57
C TYR A 171 -21.26 -24.13 -0.92
N GLY A 172 -21.77 -24.15 -2.15
CA GLY A 172 -22.57 -25.28 -2.58
C GLY A 172 -23.31 -25.06 -3.88
N CYS A 173 -24.22 -25.97 -4.20
CA CYS A 173 -24.91 -26.04 -5.49
C CYS A 173 -26.40 -26.38 -5.32
N VAL A 174 -27.13 -26.48 -6.43
CA VAL A 174 -28.55 -26.83 -6.45
C VAL A 174 -28.75 -28.32 -6.08
N LYS A 175 -29.72 -28.61 -5.20
CA LYS A 175 -30.02 -29.95 -4.68
C LYS A 175 -30.30 -30.99 -5.78
N GLY A 176 -30.92 -30.62 -6.89
CA GLY A 176 -31.25 -31.51 -8.01
C GLY A 176 -30.35 -31.36 -9.26
N GLY A 177 -29.26 -30.60 -9.16
CA GLY A 177 -28.45 -30.23 -10.33
C GLY A 177 -27.43 -31.29 -10.77
N SER A 178 -27.02 -31.23 -12.05
CA SER A 178 -25.91 -32.03 -12.61
C SER A 178 -24.58 -31.73 -11.90
N THR A 179 -24.40 -30.51 -11.40
CA THR A 179 -23.27 -30.07 -10.57
C THR A 179 -23.14 -30.89 -9.29
N ARG A 180 -24.26 -31.19 -8.62
CA ARG A 180 -24.26 -32.02 -7.41
C ARG A 180 -23.73 -33.42 -7.70
N THR A 181 -24.26 -34.03 -8.75
CA THR A 181 -23.85 -35.37 -9.20
C THR A 181 -22.37 -35.39 -9.61
N PHE A 182 -21.87 -34.32 -10.23
CA PHE A 182 -20.45 -34.19 -10.56
C PHE A 182 -19.55 -34.26 -9.33
N PHE A 183 -19.86 -33.51 -8.26
CA PHE A 183 -19.06 -33.56 -7.02
C PHE A 183 -19.19 -34.91 -6.29
N GLN A 184 -20.36 -35.55 -6.37
CA GLN A 184 -20.59 -36.88 -5.81
C GLN A 184 -19.78 -37.98 -6.49
N ASP A 185 -19.72 -37.95 -7.83
CA ASP A 185 -19.04 -38.97 -8.65
C ASP A 185 -17.55 -38.64 -8.91
N SER A 186 -17.07 -37.47 -8.48
CA SER A 186 -15.71 -37.02 -8.78
C SER A 186 -14.65 -37.84 -8.04
N ASN A 187 -13.54 -38.15 -8.73
CA ASN A 187 -12.39 -38.83 -8.14
C ASN A 187 -11.30 -37.91 -7.58
N ILE A 188 -11.38 -36.62 -7.86
CA ILE A 188 -10.37 -35.62 -7.44
C ILE A 188 -10.51 -35.35 -5.94
N THR A 189 -9.39 -35.33 -5.21
CA THR A 189 -9.34 -35.17 -3.75
C THR A 189 -10.04 -33.90 -3.28
N THR A 190 -9.72 -32.76 -3.90
CA THR A 190 -10.35 -31.46 -3.61
C THR A 190 -11.88 -31.53 -3.73
N TYR A 191 -12.39 -32.11 -4.81
CA TYR A 191 -13.84 -32.18 -5.07
C TYR A 191 -14.55 -33.18 -4.15
N LYS A 192 -13.88 -34.28 -3.76
CA LYS A 192 -14.37 -35.21 -2.74
C LYS A 192 -14.50 -34.54 -1.37
N GLU A 193 -13.52 -33.72 -0.97
CA GLU A 193 -13.60 -32.94 0.27
C GLU A 193 -14.75 -31.94 0.25
N MET A 194 -14.90 -31.22 -0.87
CA MET A 194 -16.02 -30.31 -1.08
C MET A 194 -17.37 -31.04 -1.02
N TRP A 195 -17.48 -32.21 -1.63
CA TRP A 195 -18.68 -33.05 -1.55
C TRP A 195 -18.97 -33.51 -0.12
N LYS A 196 -17.95 -33.92 0.64
CA LYS A 196 -18.09 -34.31 2.04
C LYS A 196 -18.63 -33.16 2.90
N ALA A 197 -18.15 -31.94 2.66
CA ALA A 197 -18.68 -30.75 3.33
C ALA A 197 -20.13 -30.47 2.91
N MET A 198 -20.44 -30.48 1.60
CA MET A 198 -21.80 -30.24 1.09
C MET A 198 -22.82 -31.30 1.52
N SER A 199 -22.39 -32.55 1.68
CA SER A 199 -23.25 -33.66 2.11
C SER A 199 -23.46 -33.71 3.62
N SER A 200 -22.52 -33.17 4.40
CA SER A 200 -22.64 -33.12 5.87
C SER A 200 -23.76 -32.20 6.36
N ASP A 201 -24.07 -31.13 5.63
CA ASP A 201 -25.10 -30.17 6.02
C ASP A 201 -25.91 -29.71 4.81
N SER A 202 -27.23 -29.94 4.87
CA SER A 202 -28.16 -29.53 3.82
C SER A 202 -28.23 -28.01 3.63
N SER A 203 -27.75 -27.21 4.59
CA SER A 203 -27.67 -25.76 4.50
C SER A 203 -26.69 -25.27 3.42
N TYR A 204 -25.73 -26.12 3.02
CA TYR A 204 -24.80 -25.83 1.91
C TYR A 204 -25.50 -25.92 0.55
N LEU A 205 -26.59 -26.68 0.43
CA LEU A 205 -27.29 -26.86 -0.84
C LEU A 205 -28.54 -25.97 -0.94
N VAL A 206 -28.79 -25.43 -2.13
CA VAL A 206 -29.95 -24.56 -2.39
C VAL A 206 -31.01 -25.29 -3.22
N ALA A 207 -32.26 -24.88 -3.08
CA ALA A 207 -33.37 -25.49 -3.81
C ALA A 207 -33.34 -25.15 -5.32
N ASP A 208 -33.01 -23.90 -5.65
CA ASP A 208 -33.02 -23.38 -7.01
C ASP A 208 -31.94 -22.30 -7.22
N ASN A 209 -31.66 -21.97 -8.48
CA ASN A 209 -30.70 -20.96 -8.90
C ASN A 209 -31.03 -19.57 -8.34
N ASP A 210 -32.31 -19.18 -8.33
CA ASP A 210 -32.74 -17.87 -7.81
C ASP A 210 -32.48 -17.76 -6.31
N LYS A 211 -32.74 -18.82 -5.55
CA LYS A 211 -32.41 -18.89 -4.12
C LYS A 211 -30.90 -18.91 -3.88
N GLY A 212 -30.13 -19.53 -4.77
CA GLY A 212 -28.68 -19.47 -4.76
C GLY A 212 -28.16 -18.04 -4.97
N TYR A 213 -28.69 -17.33 -5.97
CA TYR A 213 -28.39 -15.92 -6.22
C TYR A 213 -28.70 -15.03 -5.01
N GLU A 214 -29.91 -15.13 -4.45
CA GLU A 214 -30.31 -14.36 -3.25
C GLU A 214 -29.37 -14.61 -2.06
N LYS A 215 -28.93 -15.85 -1.90
CA LYS A 215 -28.04 -16.25 -0.81
C LYS A 215 -26.63 -15.68 -0.98
N VAL A 216 -26.06 -15.70 -2.19
CA VAL A 216 -24.76 -15.07 -2.48
C VAL A 216 -24.83 -13.55 -2.27
N TYR A 217 -25.96 -12.94 -2.61
CA TYR A 217 -26.14 -11.50 -2.46
C TYR A 217 -26.21 -11.07 -0.99
N LYS A 218 -26.91 -11.84 -0.14
CA LYS A 218 -27.13 -11.51 1.29
C LYS A 218 -26.04 -12.03 2.22
N GLU A 219 -25.50 -13.22 1.96
CA GLU A 219 -24.59 -13.92 2.86
C GLU A 219 -23.19 -14.06 2.25
N ASN A 220 -22.20 -14.39 3.08
CA ASN A 220 -20.85 -14.71 2.62
C ASN A 220 -20.79 -16.17 2.12
N TYR A 221 -21.45 -16.42 0.97
CA TYR A 221 -21.65 -17.74 0.39
C TYR A 221 -21.15 -17.80 -1.06
N ALA A 222 -20.45 -18.87 -1.42
CA ALA A 222 -19.95 -19.12 -2.78
C ALA A 222 -20.83 -20.15 -3.49
N PHE A 223 -21.47 -19.75 -4.59
CA PHE A 223 -22.43 -20.59 -5.29
C PHE A 223 -21.83 -21.21 -6.54
N LEU A 224 -21.84 -22.55 -6.60
CA LEU A 224 -21.34 -23.35 -7.71
C LEU A 224 -22.47 -23.53 -8.73
N MET A 225 -22.34 -22.89 -9.88
CA MET A 225 -23.31 -22.95 -10.97
C MET A 225 -22.61 -22.93 -12.33
N GLU A 226 -23.38 -23.02 -13.41
CA GLU A 226 -22.86 -23.02 -14.78
C GLU A 226 -22.39 -21.62 -15.19
N SER A 227 -21.23 -21.55 -15.84
CA SER A 227 -20.54 -20.31 -16.19
C SER A 227 -21.35 -19.41 -17.11
N THR A 228 -22.15 -19.98 -18.01
CA THR A 228 -23.08 -19.26 -18.88
C THR A 228 -24.16 -18.51 -18.08
N THR A 229 -24.63 -19.09 -16.98
CA THR A 229 -25.60 -18.44 -16.08
C THR A 229 -24.92 -17.39 -15.21
N ILE A 230 -23.68 -17.64 -14.75
CA ILE A 230 -22.88 -16.61 -14.06
C ILE A 230 -22.63 -15.41 -14.96
N GLU A 231 -22.22 -15.64 -16.21
CA GLU A 231 -22.02 -14.59 -17.21
C GLU A 231 -23.32 -13.79 -17.41
N TYR A 232 -24.47 -14.47 -17.45
CA TYR A 232 -25.78 -13.80 -17.58
C TYR A 232 -26.10 -12.89 -16.38
N ILE A 233 -25.84 -13.35 -15.16
CA ILE A 233 -26.11 -12.62 -13.91
C ILE A 233 -25.13 -11.46 -13.77
N THR A 234 -23.84 -11.68 -13.95
CA THR A 234 -22.78 -10.67 -13.79
C THR A 234 -22.86 -9.54 -14.82
N GLN A 235 -23.44 -9.78 -16.00
CA GLN A 235 -23.76 -8.72 -16.97
C GLN A 235 -24.87 -7.77 -16.50
N ARG A 236 -25.70 -8.21 -15.54
CA ARG A 236 -26.87 -7.47 -15.02
C ARG A 236 -26.64 -6.90 -13.63
N GLU A 237 -25.93 -7.65 -12.78
CA GLU A 237 -25.68 -7.34 -11.38
C GLU A 237 -24.17 -7.19 -11.12
N CYS A 238 -23.75 -5.96 -10.82
CA CYS A 238 -22.32 -5.61 -10.81
C CYS A 238 -21.65 -5.90 -9.47
N SER A 239 -22.46 -6.14 -8.43
CA SER A 239 -22.02 -6.54 -7.11
C SER A 239 -21.58 -8.00 -7.05
N LEU A 240 -21.83 -8.80 -8.10
CA LEU A 240 -21.41 -10.19 -8.19
C LEU A 240 -20.30 -10.36 -9.22
N THR A 241 -19.50 -11.40 -9.04
CA THR A 241 -18.42 -11.76 -9.95
C THR A 241 -18.29 -13.27 -10.06
N GLN A 242 -17.73 -13.70 -11.19
CA GLN A 242 -17.19 -15.04 -11.34
C GLN A 242 -15.82 -15.10 -10.66
N ILE A 243 -15.54 -16.17 -9.93
CA ILE A 243 -14.23 -16.47 -9.36
C ILE A 243 -13.70 -17.76 -9.95
N GLY A 244 -12.41 -17.74 -10.33
CA GLY A 244 -11.72 -18.87 -10.91
C GLY A 244 -12.12 -19.19 -12.35
N GLY A 245 -11.57 -20.28 -12.87
CA GLY A 245 -11.87 -20.80 -14.20
C GLY A 245 -13.09 -21.71 -14.23
N LEU A 246 -13.17 -22.51 -15.28
CA LEU A 246 -14.12 -23.62 -15.40
C LEU A 246 -13.53 -24.85 -14.68
N LEU A 247 -14.27 -25.43 -13.75
CA LEU A 247 -13.88 -26.63 -13.00
C LEU A 247 -14.06 -27.91 -13.83
N ASP A 248 -14.92 -27.85 -14.84
CA ASP A 248 -15.16 -28.89 -15.83
C ASP A 248 -15.45 -28.25 -17.20
N ASN A 249 -15.51 -29.08 -18.24
CA ASN A 249 -15.90 -28.66 -19.57
C ASN A 249 -17.14 -29.45 -20.01
N LYS A 250 -18.26 -28.75 -20.19
CA LYS A 250 -19.56 -29.29 -20.55
C LYS A 250 -20.15 -28.52 -21.73
N GLY A 251 -21.23 -29.04 -22.28
CA GLY A 251 -21.99 -28.35 -23.32
C GLY A 251 -23.47 -28.54 -23.14
N TYR A 252 -24.24 -27.55 -23.59
CA TYR A 252 -25.68 -27.70 -23.77
C TYR A 252 -25.96 -28.34 -25.12
N GLY A 253 -26.79 -29.38 -25.11
CA GLY A 253 -27.24 -30.10 -26.29
C GLY A 253 -28.76 -30.17 -26.35
N ILE A 254 -29.29 -30.37 -27.56
CA ILE A 254 -30.71 -30.65 -27.75
C ILE A 254 -30.93 -32.15 -27.50
N ALA A 255 -31.89 -32.50 -26.65
CA ALA A 255 -32.21 -33.89 -26.37
C ALA A 255 -33.33 -34.40 -27.30
N THR A 256 -33.13 -35.58 -27.85
CA THR A 256 -34.08 -36.31 -28.69
C THR A 256 -34.45 -37.64 -28.03
N LYS A 257 -35.43 -38.35 -28.59
CA LYS A 257 -35.85 -39.64 -28.04
C LYS A 257 -34.71 -40.64 -28.24
N LYS A 258 -34.42 -41.49 -27.26
CA LYS A 258 -33.43 -42.56 -27.40
C LYS A 258 -33.75 -43.44 -28.61
N GLY A 259 -32.73 -43.70 -29.43
CA GLY A 259 -32.84 -44.44 -30.70
C GLY A 259 -33.10 -43.55 -31.92
N SER A 260 -33.34 -42.24 -31.76
CA SER A 260 -33.57 -41.31 -32.89
C SER A 260 -32.28 -40.64 -33.37
N ARG A 261 -31.29 -41.47 -33.76
CA ARG A 261 -29.96 -41.00 -34.19
C ARG A 261 -29.99 -40.18 -35.48
N GLU A 262 -30.86 -40.52 -36.43
CA GLU A 262 -31.01 -39.76 -37.69
C GLU A 262 -31.40 -38.31 -37.42
N LEU A 263 -32.40 -38.09 -36.57
CA LEU A 263 -32.85 -36.76 -36.17
C LEU A 263 -31.74 -35.99 -35.44
N SER A 264 -31.03 -36.66 -34.53
CA SER A 264 -29.93 -36.04 -33.75
C SER A 264 -28.75 -35.65 -34.64
N SER A 265 -28.44 -36.47 -35.65
CA SER A 265 -27.41 -36.20 -36.65
C SER A 265 -27.80 -35.01 -37.53
N TRP A 266 -29.03 -35.01 -38.06
CA TRP A 266 -29.55 -33.90 -38.87
C TRP A 266 -29.56 -32.57 -38.11
N LEU A 267 -29.99 -32.57 -36.84
CA LEU A 267 -29.92 -31.39 -35.97
C LEU A 267 -28.48 -30.96 -35.69
N SER A 268 -27.56 -31.90 -35.50
CA SER A 268 -26.15 -31.60 -35.28
C SER A 268 -25.52 -30.92 -36.50
N SER A 269 -25.84 -31.37 -37.73
CA SER A 269 -25.44 -30.69 -38.96
C SER A 269 -26.01 -29.26 -39.03
N GLY A 270 -27.26 -29.05 -38.60
CA GLY A 270 -27.85 -27.72 -38.49
C GLY A 270 -27.13 -26.81 -37.50
N ILE A 271 -26.77 -27.33 -36.31
CA ILE A 271 -26.02 -26.60 -35.29
C ILE A 271 -24.64 -26.20 -35.81
N LEU A 272 -23.93 -27.13 -36.48
CA LEU A 272 -22.62 -26.85 -37.10
C LEU A 272 -22.72 -25.72 -38.12
N LYS A 273 -23.72 -25.74 -39.00
CA LYS A 273 -23.97 -24.66 -39.96
C LYS A 273 -24.22 -23.32 -39.28
N LEU A 274 -24.99 -23.29 -38.19
CA LEU A 274 -25.23 -22.05 -37.42
C LEU A 274 -23.98 -21.55 -36.69
N GLN A 275 -23.08 -22.46 -36.29
CA GLN A 275 -21.82 -22.16 -35.64
C GLN A 275 -20.80 -21.61 -36.65
N GLU A 276 -20.65 -22.24 -37.82
CA GLU A 276 -19.79 -21.78 -38.93
C GLU A 276 -20.19 -20.38 -39.42
N LEU A 277 -21.50 -20.12 -39.52
CA LEU A 277 -22.03 -18.80 -39.90
C LEU A 277 -21.92 -17.75 -38.78
N GLY A 278 -21.49 -18.11 -37.57
CA GLY A 278 -21.37 -17.17 -36.44
C GLY A 278 -22.72 -16.67 -35.87
N ILE A 279 -23.84 -17.27 -36.28
CA ILE A 279 -25.18 -16.92 -35.80
C ILE A 279 -25.29 -17.28 -34.31
N LEU A 280 -24.69 -18.41 -33.92
CA LEU A 280 -24.34 -18.83 -32.54
C LEU A 280 -23.99 -17.66 -31.63
N HIS A 281 -22.88 -17.05 -31.99
CA HIS A 281 -22.23 -15.97 -31.26
C HIS A 281 -23.06 -14.68 -31.28
N THR A 282 -23.68 -14.38 -32.42
CA THR A 282 -24.55 -13.20 -32.58
C THR A 282 -25.76 -13.27 -31.65
N LEU A 283 -26.40 -14.45 -31.55
CA LEU A 283 -27.51 -14.69 -30.63
C LEU A 283 -27.04 -14.59 -29.17
N LYS A 284 -25.91 -15.22 -28.81
CA LYS A 284 -25.35 -15.10 -27.45
C LYS A 284 -25.14 -13.63 -27.07
N THR A 285 -24.50 -12.85 -27.93
CA THR A 285 -24.24 -11.42 -27.69
C THR A 285 -25.53 -10.63 -27.51
N ARG A 286 -26.55 -10.90 -28.34
CA ARG A 286 -27.87 -10.25 -28.26
C ARG A 286 -28.54 -10.53 -26.91
N TRP A 287 -28.57 -11.79 -26.47
CA TRP A 287 -29.29 -12.19 -25.25
C TRP A 287 -28.54 -11.92 -23.95
N TRP A 288 -27.21 -12.01 -23.95
CA TRP A 288 -26.39 -11.74 -22.75
C TRP A 288 -26.06 -10.27 -22.57
N LYS A 289 -25.65 -9.56 -23.64
CA LYS A 289 -25.12 -8.19 -23.53
C LYS A 289 -26.15 -7.12 -23.92
N GLN A 290 -26.93 -7.32 -24.98
CA GLN A 290 -27.82 -6.25 -25.48
C GLN A 290 -29.18 -6.21 -24.77
N LYS A 291 -29.81 -7.37 -24.52
CA LYS A 291 -31.15 -7.46 -23.91
C LYS A 291 -31.08 -7.39 -22.38
N GLY A 292 -30.81 -6.19 -21.86
CA GLY A 292 -30.80 -5.87 -20.43
C GLY A 292 -29.50 -6.23 -19.70
N GLY A 293 -28.49 -6.76 -20.41
CA GLY A 293 -27.12 -6.88 -19.93
C GLY A 293 -26.27 -5.64 -20.25
N GLY A 294 -24.95 -5.73 -20.05
CA GLY A 294 -24.03 -4.61 -20.29
C GLY A 294 -24.13 -3.48 -19.28
N LYS A 295 -24.95 -3.62 -18.23
CA LYS A 295 -25.02 -2.66 -17.10
C LYS A 295 -23.71 -2.60 -16.34
N CYS A 296 -23.03 -3.74 -16.30
CA CYS A 296 -21.76 -3.96 -15.63
C CYS A 296 -20.60 -3.97 -16.61
N LEU A 297 -20.71 -3.20 -17.70
CA LEU A 297 -19.51 -2.73 -18.38
C LEU A 297 -18.63 -2.14 -17.29
N ASP A 298 -17.51 -2.80 -17.01
CA ASP A 298 -16.43 -2.18 -16.26
C ASP A 298 -16.29 -0.81 -16.92
N LYS A 299 -16.62 0.25 -16.17
CA LYS A 299 -16.23 1.60 -16.54
C LYS A 299 -14.73 1.50 -16.63
N GLN A 300 -14.25 1.22 -17.84
CA GLN A 300 -12.86 1.05 -18.17
C GLN A 300 -12.15 2.24 -17.54
N SER A 301 -11.27 1.94 -16.58
CA SER A 301 -9.87 2.37 -16.64
C SER A 301 -9.67 3.60 -17.52
N GLY A 302 -10.04 4.77 -17.02
CA GLY A 302 -10.02 6.01 -17.79
C GLY A 302 -10.60 7.22 -17.07
N VAL A 303 -11.54 7.02 -16.14
CA VAL A 303 -11.94 8.09 -15.22
C VAL A 303 -10.89 8.16 -14.12
N VAL A 304 -9.99 9.13 -14.21
CA VAL A 304 -9.11 9.53 -13.11
C VAL A 304 -10.00 9.85 -11.92
N ARG A 305 -10.00 8.98 -10.92
CA ARG A 305 -10.77 9.19 -9.69
C ARG A 305 -10.00 10.14 -8.79
N GLU A 306 -10.74 10.99 -8.08
CA GLU A 306 -10.15 11.88 -7.09
C GLU A 306 -9.41 11.10 -5.99
N LEU A 307 -8.29 11.64 -5.53
CA LEU A 307 -7.57 11.05 -4.40
C LEU A 307 -8.43 11.20 -3.14
N THR A 308 -9.01 10.11 -2.68
CA THR A 308 -9.79 10.09 -1.45
C THR A 308 -8.86 10.14 -0.22
N LEU A 309 -9.37 10.66 0.90
CA LEU A 309 -8.69 10.65 2.21
C LEU A 309 -8.16 9.26 2.60
N GLY A 310 -8.78 8.17 2.13
CA GLY A 310 -8.28 6.81 2.35
C GLY A 310 -6.86 6.55 1.83
N ASN A 311 -6.41 7.26 0.79
CA ASN A 311 -5.08 7.08 0.21
C ASN A 311 -4.05 8.08 0.75
N VAL A 312 -4.48 9.28 1.14
CA VAL A 312 -3.60 10.39 1.59
C VAL A 312 -3.62 10.60 3.11
N GLY A 313 -4.58 9.98 3.82
CA GLY A 313 -4.81 10.17 5.25
C GLY A 313 -3.59 9.90 6.12
N GLY A 314 -2.77 8.90 5.77
CA GLY A 314 -1.53 8.61 6.52
C GLY A 314 -0.51 9.74 6.51
N VAL A 315 -0.46 10.56 5.46
CA VAL A 315 0.46 11.72 5.39
C VAL A 315 0.12 12.75 6.47
N PHE A 316 -1.17 13.01 6.69
CA PHE A 316 -1.63 13.90 7.77
C PHE A 316 -1.33 13.33 9.16
N VAL A 317 -1.46 12.02 9.35
CA VAL A 317 -1.13 11.36 10.62
C VAL A 317 0.36 11.50 10.94
N VAL A 318 1.24 11.32 9.96
CA VAL A 318 2.70 11.51 10.12
C VAL A 318 3.04 12.96 10.47
N LEU A 319 2.37 13.94 9.85
CA LEU A 319 2.55 15.36 10.16
C LEU A 319 2.21 15.67 11.62
N ILE A 320 1.04 15.23 12.09
CA ILE A 320 0.59 15.45 13.48
C ILE A 320 1.56 14.79 14.46
N PHE A 321 1.99 13.56 14.16
CA PHE A 321 2.97 12.85 14.96
C PHE A 321 4.31 13.60 15.03
N GLY A 322 4.82 14.07 13.89
CA GLY A 322 6.07 14.84 13.81
C GLY A 322 6.02 16.15 14.61
N LEU A 323 4.92 16.89 14.52
CA LEU A 323 4.70 18.10 15.32
C LEU A 323 4.65 17.78 16.83
N GLY A 324 3.98 16.68 17.21
CA GLY A 324 3.94 16.23 18.59
C GLY A 324 5.33 15.89 19.14
N VAL A 325 6.12 15.12 18.39
CA VAL A 325 7.50 14.76 18.77
C VAL A 325 8.38 16.02 18.90
N SER A 326 8.24 16.98 17.99
CA SER A 326 8.98 18.26 18.04
C SER A 326 8.71 19.03 19.35
N VAL A 327 7.45 19.14 19.77
CA VAL A 327 7.08 19.80 21.04
C VAL A 327 7.67 19.07 22.25
N VAL A 328 7.64 17.73 22.24
CA VAL A 328 8.22 16.92 23.31
C VAL A 328 9.74 17.11 23.39
N LEU A 329 10.43 17.08 22.25
CA LEU A 329 11.88 17.31 22.20
C LEU A 329 12.24 18.72 22.69
N ALA A 330 11.50 19.75 22.28
CA ALA A 330 11.70 21.11 22.77
C ALA A 330 11.55 21.20 24.30
N PHE A 331 10.56 20.49 24.87
CA PHE A 331 10.38 20.42 26.31
C PHE A 331 11.55 19.70 27.01
N LEU A 332 12.04 18.59 26.44
CA LEU A 332 13.19 17.85 26.96
C LEU A 332 14.48 18.67 26.89
N GLU A 333 14.74 19.36 25.79
CA GLU A 333 15.89 20.26 25.64
C GLU A 333 15.83 21.42 26.62
N PHE A 334 14.64 22.00 26.80
CA PHE A 334 14.44 23.04 27.80
C PHE A 334 14.71 22.52 29.22
N ARG A 335 14.19 21.34 29.57
CA ARG A 335 14.51 20.69 30.85
C ARG A 335 16.01 20.45 31.01
N TRP A 336 16.66 19.90 29.99
CA TRP A 336 18.08 19.60 30.01
C TRP A 336 18.92 20.87 30.18
N LYS A 337 18.64 21.92 29.41
CA LYS A 337 19.33 23.22 29.54
C LYS A 337 19.10 23.85 30.90
N VAL A 338 17.88 23.79 31.45
CA VAL A 338 17.59 24.30 32.79
C VAL A 338 18.32 23.52 33.88
N MET A 339 18.53 22.21 33.72
CA MET A 339 19.36 21.42 34.64
C MET A 339 20.86 21.75 34.52
N LEU A 340 21.32 22.14 33.32
CA LEU A 340 22.72 22.48 33.06
C LEU A 340 23.09 23.92 33.51
N TRP A 341 22.11 24.82 33.53
CA TRP A 341 22.31 26.20 34.01
C TRP A 341 22.55 26.20 35.51
N ASP A 342 23.74 26.63 35.91
CA ASP A 342 24.01 27.00 37.30
C ASP A 342 23.38 28.37 37.53
N ASN A 343 22.42 28.49 38.45
CA ASN A 343 22.13 29.82 38.97
C ASN A 343 21.63 29.81 40.43
N PRO A 344 22.07 30.79 41.23
CA PRO A 344 21.95 30.88 42.68
C PRO A 344 20.55 31.31 43.20
N ASN A 345 19.52 31.30 42.35
CA ASN A 345 18.13 31.54 42.77
C ASN A 345 17.26 30.30 42.47
N LYS A 346 16.83 29.61 43.55
CA LYS A 346 15.88 28.50 43.59
C LYS A 346 14.47 28.93 43.13
N ASP A 347 14.31 29.31 41.87
CA ASP A 347 12.97 29.42 41.29
C ASP A 347 12.51 28.08 40.72
N SER A 348 11.30 27.67 41.08
CA SER A 348 10.70 26.41 40.66
C SER A 348 10.57 26.34 39.14
N PHE A 349 10.89 25.18 38.55
CA PHE A 349 10.89 24.88 37.11
C PHE A 349 9.65 25.42 36.37
N TRP A 350 8.47 25.26 36.96
CA TRP A 350 7.19 25.68 36.40
C TRP A 350 7.04 27.20 36.27
N LYS A 351 7.65 27.98 37.16
CA LYS A 351 7.62 29.44 37.11
C LYS A 351 8.45 29.98 35.94
N ARG A 352 9.58 29.32 35.65
CA ARG A 352 10.43 29.64 34.49
C ARG A 352 9.76 29.22 33.18
N LEU A 353 9.20 28.01 33.10
CA LEU A 353 8.44 27.56 31.93
C LEU A 353 7.27 28.50 31.62
N LYS A 354 6.52 28.95 32.65
CA LYS A 354 5.42 29.91 32.48
C LYS A 354 5.89 31.27 31.99
N ASN A 355 7.05 31.74 32.47
CA ASN A 355 7.64 33.01 32.01
C ASN A 355 8.16 32.92 30.57
N GLU A 356 8.76 31.79 30.18
CA GLU A 356 9.22 31.55 28.81
C GLU A 356 8.05 31.38 27.84
N ILE A 357 7.00 30.64 28.21
CA ILE A 357 5.78 30.54 27.41
C ILE A 357 5.14 31.93 27.25
N LYS A 358 5.09 32.73 28.32
CA LYS A 358 4.59 34.10 28.27
C LYS A 358 5.46 35.00 27.35
N PHE A 359 6.76 34.77 27.31
CA PHE A 359 7.70 35.45 26.41
C PHE A 359 7.56 35.00 24.95
N THR A 360 7.41 33.69 24.69
CA THR A 360 7.14 33.16 23.34
C THR A 360 5.79 33.62 22.79
N LEU A 361 4.80 33.85 23.67
CA LEU A 361 3.50 34.41 23.31
C LEU A 361 3.52 35.94 23.14
N SER A 362 4.56 36.63 23.61
CA SER A 362 4.78 38.04 23.29
C SER A 362 5.57 38.15 21.99
N PHE A 363 4.86 38.34 20.88
CA PHE A 363 5.41 38.34 19.51
C PHE A 363 6.43 39.45 19.19
N ASP A 364 6.65 40.41 20.10
CA ASP A 364 7.45 41.62 19.87
C ASP A 364 8.92 41.55 20.33
N GLN A 365 9.34 40.52 21.08
CA GLN A 365 10.70 40.46 21.65
C GLN A 365 11.51 39.29 21.07
N THR A 366 12.49 39.61 20.20
CA THR A 366 13.39 38.63 19.56
C THR A 366 14.74 38.46 20.28
N ASN A 367 15.08 39.37 21.21
CA ASN A 367 16.39 39.38 21.88
C ASN A 367 16.27 38.95 23.35
N LYS A 368 17.18 38.07 23.79
CA LYS A 368 17.22 37.55 25.16
C LYS A 368 18.63 37.67 25.75
N PRO A 369 18.79 38.07 27.03
CA PRO A 369 20.10 38.10 27.68
C PRO A 369 20.65 36.68 27.91
N VAL A 370 21.96 36.51 27.67
CA VAL A 370 22.65 35.21 27.77
C VAL A 370 22.73 34.74 29.23
N PRO A 371 22.19 33.56 29.59
CA PRO A 371 22.37 32.97 30.92
C PRO A 371 23.82 32.53 31.16
N GLN A 372 24.37 32.80 32.34
CA GLN A 372 25.72 32.37 32.75
C GLN A 372 25.77 30.84 32.89
N LEU A 373 26.76 30.19 32.27
CA LEU A 373 27.00 28.74 32.37
C LEU A 373 27.88 28.39 33.58
N LYS A 374 27.75 27.16 34.09
CA LYS A 374 28.54 26.62 35.21
C LYS A 374 30.04 26.69 34.90
N LYS A 375 30.79 27.54 35.61
CA LYS A 375 32.26 27.56 35.51
C LYS A 375 32.83 26.33 36.22
N ASN A 376 33.52 25.45 35.50
CA ASN A 376 34.38 24.46 36.13
C ASN A 376 35.54 25.21 36.81
N LYS A 377 35.64 25.12 38.15
CA LYS A 377 36.80 25.65 38.89
C LYS A 377 38.05 24.85 38.48
N PRO A 378 39.18 25.48 38.15
CA PRO A 378 40.46 24.77 38.08
C PRO A 378 40.88 24.33 39.49
N ALA A 379 41.51 23.16 39.57
CA ALA A 379 42.03 22.60 40.82
C ALA A 379 43.11 23.52 41.40
N GLU A 380 42.95 23.91 42.67
CA GLU A 380 43.98 24.56 43.47
C GLU A 380 45.09 23.54 43.75
N THR A 381 46.25 23.69 43.12
CA THR A 381 47.49 23.06 43.58
C THR A 381 48.15 24.02 44.57
N SER A 382 48.22 23.59 45.82
CA SER A 382 48.96 24.20 46.91
C SER A 382 50.47 24.11 46.68
N THR A 383 51.14 25.25 46.50
CA THR A 383 52.55 25.46 46.89
C THR A 383 52.75 26.95 47.17
N GLY A 384 53.18 27.27 48.40
CA GLY A 384 53.70 28.60 48.74
C GLY A 384 55.06 28.84 48.08
N ASP A 385 55.41 30.07 47.73
CA ASP A 385 56.10 31.00 48.63
C ASP A 385 56.34 32.37 47.96
N ASN A 386 56.22 33.42 48.78
CA ASN A 386 56.88 34.74 48.76
C ASN A 386 57.15 35.57 47.47
N SER A 387 56.54 36.76 47.46
CA SER A 387 57.17 38.11 47.57
C SER A 387 56.90 39.15 46.45
N ARG A 388 56.47 40.35 46.91
CA ARG A 388 56.56 41.74 46.35
C ARG A 388 56.08 41.96 44.90
N SER A 389 55.31 42.99 44.53
CA SER A 389 55.16 44.35 45.04
C SER A 389 53.91 45.02 44.46
N SER A 390 53.32 45.91 45.25
CA SER A 390 52.26 46.90 44.94
C SER A 390 52.60 47.90 43.83
N ILE A 391 51.60 48.34 43.06
CA ILE A 391 51.22 49.76 42.76
C ILE A 391 49.89 49.78 41.94
N PRO A 392 48.95 50.73 42.16
CA PRO A 392 47.61 50.76 41.56
C PRO A 392 47.42 51.84 40.46
N SER A 393 46.46 51.65 39.55
CA SER A 393 45.85 52.71 38.72
C SER A 393 44.39 52.33 38.41
N GLN A 394 43.40 53.03 38.99
CA GLN A 394 42.61 54.10 38.33
C GLN A 394 42.31 53.77 36.86
N GLY A 395 41.07 53.56 36.41
CA GLY A 395 39.84 54.26 36.76
C GLY A 395 39.62 55.41 35.78
N THR A 396 39.03 55.12 34.61
CA THR A 396 38.56 56.17 33.69
C THR A 396 37.27 55.75 33.00
N ASN A 397 36.18 56.29 33.53
CA ASN A 397 34.92 56.51 32.82
C ASN A 397 35.12 57.56 31.73
N ARG A 398 34.45 57.35 30.58
CA ARG A 398 33.79 58.37 29.72
C ARG A 398 33.14 57.61 28.56
N SER A 399 31.80 57.51 28.56
CA SER A 399 30.84 58.41 27.89
C SER A 399 30.80 58.22 26.38
#